data_AF-Q4TEN3-F1
#
_entry.id   AF-Q4TEN3-F1
#
_cell.length_a   1.000
_cell.length_b   1.000
_cell.length_c   1.000
_cell.angle_alpha   90.00
_cell.angle_beta   90.00
_cell.angle_gamma   90.00
#
_symmetry.space_group_name_H-M   'P 1'
#
loop_
_entity.id
_entity.type
_entity.pdbx_description
1 polymer ?
#
loop_
_entity_poly.entity_id
_entity_poly.type
_entity_poly.pdbx_seq_one_letter_code
_entity_poly.pdbx_strand_id
1 'polypeptide(L)'
;MVAASKATVPTITDQASAMQLSQCAKNLAGALAELRTASQKAQEACGPLEIDNALSTVRKLEKDIQESKASAEEGRLRPLPGETLDKCSQDLGNSTKAVSSAMAQLLSEATQGNENYTGMAARDVAQALKTFASASRGVAATTEEPSARNAVLDCAADVLDKSANLIEETKRAVVKPGDAEGQQRLAQVAKAVSQALNRCVNCLPGQRDVDNAIRSVGEASKTLLNESFPSSGRSFQEVQAQLNEVAVCLNQSANEVVQASRGTTLDLAKATSKFGKDFGSFLEAGVDMAGTSPV
;
A
#
# COMPACT_ATOMS: atom_id res chain seq x y z
N MET A 1 9.63 27.49 15.62
CA MET A 1 9.82 27.98 17.01
C MET A 1 10.64 29.26 17.08
N VAL A 2 11.92 29.30 16.67
CA VAL A 2 12.77 30.53 16.76
C VAL A 2 12.11 31.79 16.19
N ALA A 3 11.49 31.70 15.01
CA ALA A 3 10.79 32.82 14.38
C ALA A 3 9.56 33.29 15.19
N ALA A 4 8.77 32.34 15.71
CA ALA A 4 7.62 32.63 16.57
C ALA A 4 8.07 33.28 17.90
N SER A 5 9.12 32.75 18.53
CA SER A 5 9.69 33.30 19.78
C SER A 5 10.20 34.73 19.61
N LYS A 6 10.79 35.08 18.45
CA LYS A 6 11.20 36.47 18.13
C LYS A 6 10.01 37.40 17.88
N ALA A 7 8.96 36.89 17.23
CA ALA A 7 7.74 37.66 16.95
C ALA A 7 6.93 37.99 18.22
N THR A 8 7.05 37.18 19.27
CA THR A 8 6.39 37.40 20.57
C THR A 8 7.20 38.25 21.55
N VAL A 9 8.47 38.59 21.26
CA VAL A 9 9.26 39.49 22.13
C VAL A 9 8.59 40.86 22.37
N PRO A 10 8.07 41.58 21.35
CA PRO A 10 7.45 42.89 21.57
C PRO A 10 6.10 42.85 22.29
N THR A 11 5.50 41.66 22.48
CA THR A 11 4.24 41.50 23.22
C THR A 11 4.45 41.29 24.72
N ILE A 12 5.71 41.19 25.18
CA ILE A 12 6.06 40.96 26.58
C ILE A 12 6.31 42.31 27.27
N THR A 13 5.50 42.63 28.27
CA THR A 13 5.60 43.87 29.07
C THR A 13 6.78 43.87 30.04
N ASP A 14 7.17 42.70 30.54
CA ASP A 14 8.35 42.56 31.41
C ASP A 14 9.64 42.54 30.60
N GLN A 15 10.44 43.60 30.74
CA GLN A 15 11.63 43.82 29.94
C GLN A 15 12.73 42.78 30.21
N ALA A 16 12.81 42.23 31.43
CA ALA A 16 13.76 41.17 31.76
C ALA A 16 13.42 39.85 31.03
N SER A 17 12.15 39.46 31.03
CA SER A 17 11.63 38.28 30.32
C SER A 17 11.75 38.44 28.80
N ALA A 18 11.48 39.63 28.27
CA ALA A 18 11.64 39.93 26.84
C ALA A 18 13.11 39.80 26.39
N MET A 19 14.06 40.30 27.19
CA MET A 19 15.50 40.15 26.91
C MET A 19 15.95 38.69 27.01
N GLN A 20 15.51 37.95 28.04
CA GLN A 20 15.82 36.52 28.16
C GLN A 20 15.27 35.70 26.99
N LEU A 21 14.02 35.93 26.57
CA LEU A 21 13.43 35.25 25.42
C LEU A 21 14.19 35.57 24.13
N SER A 22 14.55 36.84 23.91
CA SER A 22 15.35 37.27 22.76
C SER A 22 16.73 36.59 22.75
N GLN A 23 17.39 36.51 23.91
CA GLN A 23 18.69 35.85 24.04
C GLN A 23 18.59 34.33 23.83
N CYS A 24 17.59 33.67 24.40
CA CYS A 24 17.32 32.24 24.17
C CYS A 24 17.04 31.97 22.69
N ALA A 25 16.25 32.81 22.02
CA ALA A 25 15.99 32.67 20.59
C ALA A 25 17.26 32.87 19.74
N LYS A 26 18.17 33.76 20.16
CA LYS A 26 19.46 33.98 19.50
C LYS A 26 20.41 32.78 19.69
N ASN A 27 20.48 32.26 20.91
CA ASN A 27 21.27 31.06 21.23
C ASN A 27 20.73 29.83 20.47
N LEU A 28 19.41 29.64 20.43
CA LEU A 28 18.78 28.55 19.68
C LEU A 28 19.01 28.68 18.17
N ALA A 29 19.01 29.90 17.63
CA ALA A 29 19.35 30.13 16.22
C ALA A 29 20.82 29.77 15.92
N GLY A 30 21.75 30.12 16.82
CA GLY A 30 23.16 29.74 16.72
C GLY A 30 23.34 28.22 16.76
N ALA A 31 22.74 27.56 17.74
CA ALA A 31 22.77 26.10 17.87
C ALA A 31 22.18 25.39 16.64
N LEU A 32 21.10 25.91 16.05
CA LEU A 32 20.53 25.36 14.80
C LEU A 32 21.46 25.54 13.60
N ALA A 33 22.19 26.66 13.51
CA ALA A 33 23.15 26.91 12.44
C ALA A 33 24.36 25.97 12.55
N GLU A 34 24.88 25.78 13.76
CA GLU A 34 25.94 24.82 14.04
C GLU A 34 25.49 23.38 13.76
N LEU A 35 24.28 23.00 14.21
CA LEU A 35 23.69 21.69 13.93
C LEU A 35 23.51 21.46 12.43
N ARG A 36 23.05 22.47 11.67
CA ARG A 36 22.92 22.37 10.21
C ARG A 36 24.28 22.15 9.55
N THR A 37 25.29 22.88 9.98
CA THR A 37 26.66 22.75 9.46
C THR A 37 27.26 21.39 9.78
N ALA A 38 27.08 20.91 11.01
CA ALA A 38 27.52 19.59 11.44
C ALA A 38 26.78 18.48 10.68
N SER A 39 25.46 18.61 10.49
CA SER A 39 24.66 17.68 9.71
C SER A 39 25.09 17.62 8.25
N GLN A 40 25.40 18.77 7.62
CA GLN A 40 25.85 18.81 6.23
C GLN A 40 27.22 18.15 6.06
N LYS A 41 28.18 18.44 6.96
CA LYS A 41 29.50 17.77 6.98
C LYS A 41 29.39 16.26 7.23
N ALA A 42 28.49 15.84 8.13
CA ALA A 42 28.23 14.43 8.39
C ALA A 42 27.60 13.74 7.16
N GLN A 43 26.69 14.41 6.46
CA GLN A 43 26.05 13.89 5.25
C GLN A 43 27.06 13.68 4.11
N GLU A 44 27.97 14.64 3.90
CA GLU A 44 29.06 14.52 2.91
C GLU A 44 30.03 13.38 3.25
N ALA A 45 30.30 13.13 4.54
CA ALA A 45 31.18 12.07 5.00
C ALA A 45 30.54 10.67 4.92
N CYS A 46 29.21 10.58 4.95
CA CYS A 46 28.46 9.32 5.02
C CYS A 46 27.83 8.88 3.69
N GLY A 47 27.86 9.71 2.63
CA GLY A 47 27.18 9.44 1.35
C GLY A 47 27.33 8.01 0.80
N PRO A 48 28.55 7.44 0.72
CA PRO A 48 28.76 6.07 0.23
C PRO A 48 28.20 4.98 1.15
N LEU A 49 28.04 5.25 2.44
CA LEU A 49 27.55 4.30 3.45
C LEU A 49 26.02 4.27 3.55
N GLU A 50 25.33 5.28 3.01
CA GLU A 50 23.87 5.39 3.11
C GLU A 50 23.16 4.25 2.35
N ILE A 51 23.69 3.81 1.20
CA ILE A 51 23.14 2.68 0.45
C ILE A 51 23.27 1.38 1.25
N ASP A 52 24.43 1.15 1.87
CA ASP A 52 24.67 -0.05 2.70
C ASP A 52 23.81 -0.06 3.97
N ASN A 53 23.63 1.09 4.60
CA ASN A 53 22.75 1.23 5.77
C ASN A 53 21.28 1.02 5.39
N ALA A 54 20.84 1.57 4.25
CA ALA A 54 19.51 1.33 3.72
C ALA A 54 19.28 -0.16 3.47
N LEU A 55 20.23 -0.85 2.81
CA LEU A 55 20.16 -2.29 2.58
C LEU A 55 20.08 -3.09 3.89
N SER A 56 20.94 -2.78 4.87
CA SER A 56 20.92 -3.42 6.18
C SER A 56 19.59 -3.21 6.91
N THR A 57 18.99 -2.02 6.76
CA THR A 57 17.69 -1.70 7.36
C THR A 57 16.58 -2.55 6.72
N VAL A 58 16.56 -2.66 5.39
CA VAL A 58 15.54 -3.46 4.68
C VAL A 58 15.68 -4.95 5.00
N ARG A 59 16.89 -5.50 5.03
CA ARG A 59 17.12 -6.90 5.43
C ARG A 59 16.70 -7.18 6.87
N LYS A 60 16.88 -6.20 7.78
CA LYS A 60 16.36 -6.32 9.14
C LYS A 60 14.83 -6.34 9.16
N LEU A 61 14.17 -5.45 8.42
CA LEU A 61 12.71 -5.42 8.30
C LEU A 61 12.16 -6.72 7.73
N GLU A 62 12.83 -7.30 6.73
CA GLU A 62 12.48 -8.61 6.16
C GLU A 62 12.45 -9.68 7.24
N LYS A 63 13.50 -9.75 8.07
CA LYS A 63 13.59 -10.66 9.20
C LYS A 63 12.49 -10.40 10.23
N ASP A 64 12.23 -9.15 10.58
CA ASP A 64 11.17 -8.78 11.53
C ASP A 64 9.77 -9.21 11.02
N ILE A 65 9.52 -9.16 9.71
CA ILE A 65 8.28 -9.66 9.09
C ILE A 65 8.21 -11.18 9.13
N GLN A 66 9.31 -11.89 8.88
CA GLN A 66 9.37 -13.35 9.01
C GLN A 66 9.11 -13.80 10.46
N GLU A 67 9.67 -13.10 11.44
CA GLU A 67 9.40 -13.34 12.86
C GLU A 67 7.93 -13.04 13.21
N SER A 68 7.35 -11.99 12.60
CA SER A 68 5.93 -11.67 12.73
C SER A 68 5.03 -12.76 12.13
N LYS A 69 5.44 -13.37 11.02
CA LYS A 69 4.75 -14.52 10.41
C LYS A 69 4.78 -15.75 11.32
N ALA A 70 5.95 -16.13 11.84
CA ALA A 70 6.05 -17.20 12.82
C ALA A 70 5.16 -16.94 14.04
N SER A 71 5.17 -15.71 14.55
CA SER A 71 4.29 -15.29 15.66
C SER A 71 2.80 -15.36 15.31
N ALA A 72 2.43 -15.12 14.05
CA ALA A 72 1.05 -15.20 13.56
C ALA A 72 0.58 -16.66 13.43
N GLU A 73 1.46 -17.57 13.03
CA GLU A 73 1.22 -19.02 12.97
C GLU A 73 1.04 -19.61 14.39
N GLU A 74 1.80 -19.10 15.37
CA GLU A 74 1.64 -19.45 16.78
C GLU A 74 0.43 -18.78 17.47
N GLY A 75 -0.32 -17.92 16.78
CA GLY A 75 -1.46 -17.19 17.34
C GLY A 75 -1.08 -16.12 18.39
N ARG A 76 0.19 -15.68 18.40
CA ARG A 76 0.74 -14.70 19.34
C ARG A 76 0.80 -13.28 18.79
N LEU A 77 0.59 -13.10 17.48
CA LEU A 77 0.57 -11.78 16.85
C LEU A 77 -0.66 -11.00 17.32
N ARG A 78 -0.44 -9.92 18.06
CA ARG A 78 -1.49 -9.01 18.55
C ARG A 78 -1.27 -7.59 18.04
N PRO A 79 -2.36 -6.84 17.78
CA PRO A 79 -2.26 -5.45 17.35
C PRO A 79 -1.77 -4.57 18.49
N LEU A 80 -1.08 -3.48 18.14
CA LEU A 80 -0.64 -2.48 19.10
C LEU A 80 -1.81 -1.60 19.56
N PRO A 81 -1.72 -0.96 20.74
CA PRO A 81 -2.76 -0.07 21.23
C PRO A 81 -3.05 1.06 20.23
N GLY A 82 -4.29 1.16 19.76
CA GLY A 82 -4.73 2.17 18.78
C GLY A 82 -4.59 1.78 17.31
N GLU A 83 -4.13 0.56 17.01
CA GLU A 83 -4.20 -0.02 15.66
C GLU A 83 -5.59 -0.58 15.39
N THR A 84 -6.18 -0.18 14.27
CA THR A 84 -7.43 -0.72 13.74
C THR A 84 -7.21 -1.18 12.30
N LEU A 85 -8.01 -2.15 11.85
CA LEU A 85 -7.86 -2.71 10.50
C LEU A 85 -7.96 -1.63 9.42
N ASP A 86 -8.96 -0.73 9.52
CA ASP A 86 -9.14 0.35 8.55
C ASP A 86 -7.92 1.29 8.50
N LYS A 87 -7.41 1.69 9.67
CA LYS A 87 -6.26 2.61 9.75
C LYS A 87 -5.00 1.95 9.22
N CYS A 88 -4.68 0.73 9.64
CA CYS A 88 -3.51 0.00 9.16
C CYS A 88 -3.60 -0.29 7.66
N SER A 89 -4.79 -0.58 7.13
CA SER A 89 -5.01 -0.82 5.70
C SER A 89 -4.83 0.46 4.88
N GLN A 90 -5.32 1.59 5.39
CA GLN A 90 -5.11 2.90 4.76
C GLN A 90 -3.63 3.31 4.81
N ASP A 91 -2.98 3.12 5.94
CA ASP A 91 -1.54 3.38 6.11
C ASP A 91 -0.71 2.47 5.20
N LEU A 92 -1.13 1.22 4.99
CA LEU A 92 -0.49 0.31 4.03
C LEU A 92 -0.64 0.82 2.59
N GLY A 93 -1.83 1.27 2.19
CA GLY A 93 -2.06 1.84 0.87
C GLY A 93 -1.25 3.13 0.62
N ASN A 94 -1.18 4.00 1.62
CA ASN A 94 -0.40 5.24 1.56
C ASN A 94 1.11 4.97 1.50
N SER A 95 1.61 4.09 2.37
CA SER A 95 3.03 3.70 2.40
C SER A 95 3.43 2.98 1.12
N THR A 96 2.57 2.15 0.54
CA THR A 96 2.80 1.52 -0.78
C THR A 96 3.06 2.55 -1.89
N LYS A 97 2.26 3.62 -1.93
CA LYS A 97 2.47 4.72 -2.89
C LYS A 97 3.78 5.47 -2.60
N ALA A 98 4.09 5.71 -1.33
CA ALA A 98 5.33 6.36 -0.92
C ALA A 98 6.56 5.54 -1.33
N VAL A 99 6.54 4.23 -1.11
CA VAL A 99 7.60 3.30 -1.54
C VAL A 99 7.75 3.35 -3.06
N SER A 100 6.64 3.28 -3.81
CA SER A 100 6.67 3.35 -5.28
C SER A 100 7.30 4.64 -5.79
N SER A 101 6.96 5.78 -5.19
CA SER A 101 7.55 7.08 -5.55
C SER A 101 9.03 7.16 -5.19
N ALA A 102 9.42 6.69 -4.00
CA ALA A 102 10.81 6.70 -3.56
C ALA A 102 11.69 5.82 -4.46
N MET A 103 11.16 4.68 -4.92
CA MET A 103 11.86 3.79 -5.86
C MET A 103 12.01 4.41 -7.25
N ALA A 104 10.99 5.10 -7.74
CA ALA A 104 11.08 5.83 -9.01
C ALA A 104 12.16 6.93 -8.93
N GLN A 105 12.23 7.64 -7.81
CA GLN A 105 13.31 8.59 -7.57
C GLN A 105 14.67 7.89 -7.53
N LEU A 106 14.80 6.79 -6.79
CA LEU A 106 16.03 6.02 -6.68
C LEU A 106 16.57 5.57 -8.05
N LEU A 107 15.69 5.03 -8.91
CA LEU A 107 16.02 4.66 -10.29
C LEU A 107 16.56 5.84 -11.10
N SER A 108 15.92 7.01 -10.98
CA SER A 108 16.33 8.23 -11.68
C SER A 108 17.72 8.69 -11.24
N GLU A 109 17.97 8.73 -9.92
CA GLU A 109 19.27 9.12 -9.36
C GLU A 109 20.38 8.11 -9.70
N ALA A 110 20.06 6.82 -9.65
CA ALA A 110 20.98 5.74 -10.02
C ALA A 110 21.39 5.80 -11.49
N THR A 111 20.47 6.22 -12.38
CA THR A 111 20.75 6.43 -13.81
C THR A 111 21.69 7.61 -14.04
N GLN A 112 21.56 8.66 -13.23
CA GLN A 112 22.44 9.84 -13.29
C GLN A 112 23.84 9.57 -12.74
N GLY A 113 24.04 8.46 -12.00
CA GLY A 113 25.35 8.07 -11.46
C GLY A 113 25.83 8.94 -10.31
N ASN A 114 24.95 9.71 -9.67
CA ASN A 114 25.31 10.53 -8.52
C ASN A 114 25.13 9.73 -7.22
N GLU A 115 26.25 9.27 -6.65
CA GLU A 115 26.28 8.41 -5.47
C GLU A 115 25.63 9.06 -4.23
N ASN A 116 25.77 10.38 -4.05
CA ASN A 116 25.19 11.08 -2.90
C ASN A 116 23.66 11.16 -2.96
N TYR A 117 23.10 11.54 -4.11
CA TYR A 117 21.64 11.58 -4.28
C TYR A 117 21.03 10.17 -4.30
N THR A 118 21.75 9.20 -4.86
CA THR A 118 21.33 7.80 -4.84
C THR A 118 21.31 7.24 -3.41
N GLY A 119 22.31 7.57 -2.59
CA GLY A 119 22.32 7.22 -1.16
C GLY A 119 21.15 7.82 -0.38
N MET A 120 20.84 9.09 -0.61
CA MET A 120 19.66 9.74 -0.03
C MET A 120 18.36 9.06 -0.47
N ALA A 121 18.19 8.80 -1.76
CA ALA A 121 17.00 8.13 -2.28
C ALA A 121 16.86 6.69 -1.72
N ALA A 122 17.98 5.97 -1.53
CA ALA A 122 17.97 4.63 -0.96
C ALA A 122 17.51 4.65 0.51
N ARG A 123 17.95 5.67 1.26
CA ARG A 123 17.48 5.91 2.63
C ARG A 123 15.98 6.24 2.68
N ASP A 124 15.49 7.06 1.75
CA ASP A 124 14.05 7.37 1.66
C ASP A 124 13.22 6.12 1.35
N VAL A 125 13.71 5.24 0.47
CA VAL A 125 13.11 3.93 0.21
C VAL A 125 13.08 3.08 1.48
N ALA A 126 14.20 2.96 2.21
CA ALA A 126 14.25 2.20 3.46
C ALA A 126 13.28 2.75 4.52
N GLN A 127 13.15 4.07 4.61
CA GLN A 127 12.21 4.71 5.54
C GLN A 127 10.74 4.47 5.15
N ALA A 128 10.43 4.53 3.85
CA ALA A 128 9.10 4.21 3.35
C ALA A 128 8.75 2.72 3.60
N LEU A 129 9.72 1.83 3.38
CA LEU A 129 9.58 0.38 3.64
C LEU A 129 9.39 0.08 5.13
N LYS A 130 10.00 0.85 6.03
CA LYS A 130 9.77 0.73 7.47
C LYS A 130 8.32 1.02 7.84
N THR A 131 7.76 2.09 7.30
CA THR A 131 6.34 2.44 7.51
C THR A 131 5.43 1.38 6.90
N PHE A 132 5.76 0.90 5.70
CA PHE A 132 5.04 -0.19 5.03
C PHE A 132 5.05 -1.48 5.87
N ALA A 133 6.21 -1.95 6.31
CA ALA A 133 6.34 -3.17 7.12
C ALA A 133 5.54 -3.07 8.44
N SER A 134 5.58 -1.91 9.10
CA SER A 134 4.77 -1.67 10.30
C SER A 134 3.28 -1.73 9.99
N ALA A 135 2.83 -1.10 8.91
CA ALA A 135 1.42 -1.11 8.50
C ALA A 135 0.98 -2.54 8.10
N SER A 136 1.79 -3.29 7.35
CA SER A 136 1.52 -4.69 6.99
C SER A 136 1.37 -5.58 8.21
N ARG A 137 2.26 -5.43 9.19
CA ARG A 137 2.16 -6.14 10.47
C ARG A 137 0.88 -5.75 11.22
N GLY A 138 0.53 -4.46 11.25
CA GLY A 138 -0.70 -3.97 11.88
C GLY A 138 -1.97 -4.55 11.23
N VAL A 139 -2.02 -4.62 9.89
CA VAL A 139 -3.10 -5.29 9.15
C VAL A 139 -3.14 -6.78 9.50
N ALA A 140 -2.00 -7.46 9.47
CA ALA A 140 -1.92 -8.88 9.80
C ALA A 140 -2.39 -9.17 11.24
N ALA A 141 -2.02 -8.32 12.19
CA ALA A 141 -2.38 -8.46 13.59
C ALA A 141 -3.87 -8.16 13.88
N THR A 142 -4.49 -7.30 13.08
CA THR A 142 -5.93 -6.97 13.18
C THR A 142 -6.80 -7.87 12.29
N THR A 143 -6.22 -8.73 11.47
CA THR A 143 -6.94 -9.66 10.59
C THR A 143 -7.23 -10.99 11.29
N GLU A 144 -8.51 -11.32 11.40
CA GLU A 144 -8.99 -12.57 12.01
C GLU A 144 -8.76 -13.79 11.11
N GLU A 145 -8.98 -13.65 9.80
CA GLU A 145 -8.85 -14.74 8.83
C GLU A 145 -7.37 -15.16 8.66
N PRO A 146 -6.99 -16.41 9.01
CA PRO A 146 -5.59 -16.84 8.92
C PRO A 146 -5.01 -16.78 7.51
N SER A 147 -5.81 -17.09 6.48
CA SER A 147 -5.38 -17.03 5.08
C SER A 147 -5.07 -15.60 4.61
N ALA A 148 -5.96 -14.64 4.90
CA ALA A 148 -5.70 -13.23 4.58
C ALA A 148 -4.51 -12.67 5.38
N ARG A 149 -4.41 -13.02 6.67
CA ARG A 149 -3.27 -12.62 7.52
C ARG A 149 -1.94 -13.10 6.94
N ASN A 150 -1.83 -14.38 6.61
CA ASN A 150 -0.61 -14.95 6.04
C ASN A 150 -0.32 -14.37 4.65
N ALA A 151 -1.33 -14.16 3.82
CA ALA A 151 -1.16 -13.54 2.51
C ALA A 151 -0.57 -12.11 2.60
N VAL A 152 -1.01 -11.29 3.56
CA VAL A 152 -0.46 -9.94 3.77
C VAL A 152 1.00 -10.00 4.22
N LEU A 153 1.35 -10.91 5.15
CA LEU A 153 2.73 -11.07 5.62
C LEU A 153 3.66 -11.62 4.53
N ASP A 154 3.18 -12.56 3.72
CA ASP A 154 3.92 -13.11 2.58
C ASP A 154 4.17 -12.04 1.51
N CYS A 155 3.16 -11.21 1.20
CA CYS A 155 3.33 -10.09 0.29
C CYS A 155 4.30 -9.04 0.84
N ALA A 156 4.24 -8.76 2.15
CA ALA A 156 5.16 -7.81 2.77
C ALA A 156 6.61 -8.33 2.73
N ALA A 157 6.82 -9.61 2.99
CA ALA A 157 8.13 -10.25 2.87
C ALA A 157 8.65 -10.20 1.42
N ASP A 158 7.81 -10.51 0.42
CA ASP A 158 8.19 -10.45 -1.00
C ASP A 158 8.54 -9.02 -1.44
N VAL A 159 7.80 -8.01 -0.97
CA VAL A 159 8.13 -6.60 -1.22
C VAL A 159 9.49 -6.25 -0.61
N LEU A 160 9.77 -6.64 0.62
CA LEU A 160 11.02 -6.32 1.31
C LEU A 160 12.22 -7.01 0.66
N ASP A 161 12.12 -8.30 0.29
CA ASP A 161 13.19 -9.01 -0.40
C ASP A 161 13.49 -8.39 -1.77
N LYS A 162 12.46 -8.16 -2.59
CA LYS A 162 12.64 -7.50 -3.90
C LYS A 162 13.20 -6.08 -3.75
N SER A 163 12.82 -5.36 -2.70
CA SER A 163 13.35 -4.03 -2.42
C SER A 163 14.82 -4.07 -2.00
N ALA A 164 15.22 -5.07 -1.21
CA ALA A 164 16.63 -5.28 -0.87
C ALA A 164 17.46 -5.55 -2.14
N ASN A 165 16.96 -6.41 -3.03
CA ASN A 165 17.58 -6.70 -4.32
C ASN A 165 17.66 -5.43 -5.20
N LEU A 166 16.64 -4.56 -5.16
CA LEU A 166 16.65 -3.27 -5.87
C LEU A 166 17.76 -2.35 -5.37
N ILE A 167 17.91 -2.22 -4.05
CA ILE A 167 18.95 -1.37 -3.44
C ILE A 167 20.34 -1.94 -3.76
N GLU A 168 20.52 -3.26 -3.76
CA GLU A 168 21.79 -3.90 -4.12
C GLU A 168 22.15 -3.67 -5.60
N GLU A 169 21.20 -3.84 -6.51
CA GLU A 169 21.43 -3.54 -7.93
C GLU A 169 21.64 -2.04 -8.16
N THR A 170 20.98 -1.18 -7.38
CA THR A 170 21.22 0.26 -7.41
C THR A 170 22.67 0.57 -7.05
N LYS A 171 23.20 -0.04 -5.98
CA LYS A 171 24.60 0.09 -5.59
C LYS A 171 25.54 -0.28 -6.74
N ARG A 172 25.27 -1.38 -7.43
CA ARG A 172 26.07 -1.84 -8.58
C ARG A 172 25.98 -0.86 -9.75
N ALA A 173 24.78 -0.35 -10.04
CA ALA A 173 24.53 0.62 -11.11
C ALA A 173 25.26 1.95 -10.90
N VAL A 174 25.36 2.42 -9.65
CA VAL A 174 26.10 3.65 -9.30
C VAL A 174 27.61 3.50 -9.52
N VAL A 175 28.18 2.31 -9.30
CA VAL A 175 29.62 2.06 -9.53
C VAL A 175 29.97 2.02 -11.02
N LYS A 176 29.01 1.63 -11.88
CA LYS A 176 29.17 1.58 -13.34
C LYS A 176 28.06 2.38 -14.04
N PRO A 177 28.09 3.73 -13.95
CA PRO A 177 27.11 4.56 -14.62
C PRO A 177 27.23 4.39 -16.15
N GLY A 178 26.11 4.10 -16.81
CA GLY A 178 26.05 3.85 -18.26
C GLY A 178 26.08 2.39 -18.70
N ASP A 179 26.15 1.42 -17.76
CA ASP A 179 25.92 0.00 -18.10
C ASP A 179 24.45 -0.24 -18.48
N ALA A 180 24.18 -0.39 -19.79
CA ALA A 180 22.84 -0.61 -20.31
C ALA A 180 22.19 -1.90 -19.74
N GLU A 181 22.98 -2.96 -19.52
CA GLU A 181 22.47 -4.19 -18.92
C GLU A 181 22.13 -4.00 -17.44
N GLY A 182 22.95 -3.26 -16.70
CA GLY A 182 22.69 -2.88 -15.30
C GLY A 182 21.43 -2.03 -15.15
N GLN A 183 21.24 -1.04 -16.01
CA GLN A 183 20.03 -0.21 -16.03
C GLN A 183 18.78 -1.03 -16.37
N GLN A 184 18.88 -1.97 -17.32
CA GLN A 184 17.77 -2.87 -17.64
C GLN A 184 17.41 -3.79 -16.47
N ARG A 185 18.41 -4.39 -15.80
CA ARG A 185 18.19 -5.21 -14.59
C ARG A 185 17.52 -4.38 -13.49
N LEU A 186 18.00 -3.17 -13.25
CA LEU A 186 17.46 -2.28 -12.24
C LEU A 186 15.97 -1.96 -12.48
N ALA A 187 15.62 -1.63 -13.73
CA ALA A 187 14.23 -1.38 -14.13
C ALA A 187 13.34 -2.64 -13.98
N GLN A 188 13.87 -3.83 -14.30
CA GLN A 188 13.15 -5.09 -14.11
C GLN A 188 12.87 -5.38 -12.64
N VAL A 189 13.87 -5.21 -11.76
CA VAL A 189 13.70 -5.41 -10.32
C VAL A 189 12.70 -4.41 -9.75
N ALA A 190 12.78 -3.13 -10.14
CA ALA A 190 11.81 -2.12 -9.69
C ALA A 190 10.38 -2.45 -10.11
N LYS A 191 10.18 -2.92 -11.34
CA LYS A 191 8.88 -3.40 -11.82
C LYS A 191 8.37 -4.58 -10.98
N ALA A 192 9.26 -5.51 -10.63
CA ALA A 192 8.91 -6.64 -9.77
C ALA A 192 8.49 -6.17 -8.37
N VAL A 193 9.14 -5.15 -7.81
CA VAL A 193 8.70 -4.53 -6.55
C VAL A 193 7.34 -3.86 -6.69
N SER A 194 7.10 -3.08 -7.74
CA SER A 194 5.79 -2.46 -7.98
C SER A 194 4.66 -3.50 -8.10
N GLN A 195 4.94 -4.64 -8.73
CA GLN A 195 3.98 -5.75 -8.81
C GLN A 195 3.73 -6.39 -7.44
N ALA A 196 4.77 -6.60 -6.63
CA ALA A 196 4.62 -7.12 -5.27
C ALA A 196 3.84 -6.15 -4.36
N LEU A 197 4.10 -4.85 -4.48
CA LEU A 197 3.36 -3.80 -3.79
C LEU A 197 1.87 -3.81 -4.17
N ASN A 198 1.57 -3.93 -5.47
CA ASN A 198 0.20 -4.02 -5.96
C ASN A 198 -0.50 -5.28 -5.41
N ARG A 199 0.18 -6.43 -5.42
CA ARG A 199 -0.33 -7.65 -4.78
C ARG A 199 -0.61 -7.45 -3.29
N CYS A 200 0.27 -6.77 -2.56
CA CYS A 200 0.07 -6.51 -1.14
C CYS A 200 -1.20 -5.68 -0.87
N VAL A 201 -1.49 -4.68 -1.71
CA VAL A 201 -2.73 -3.88 -1.63
C VAL A 201 -3.95 -4.75 -1.96
N ASN A 202 -3.87 -5.62 -2.96
CA ASN A 202 -4.98 -6.51 -3.32
C ASN A 202 -5.21 -7.63 -2.30
N CYS A 203 -4.21 -7.93 -1.45
CA CYS A 203 -4.34 -8.84 -0.33
C CYS A 203 -4.96 -8.20 0.92
N LEU A 204 -5.24 -6.89 0.90
CA LEU A 204 -5.93 -6.23 2.00
C LEU A 204 -7.34 -6.84 2.18
N PRO A 205 -7.71 -7.21 3.41
CA PRO A 205 -9.06 -7.66 3.70
C PRO A 205 -10.06 -6.55 3.35
N GLY A 206 -11.12 -6.94 2.66
CA GLY A 206 -12.12 -6.04 2.11
C GLY A 206 -11.86 -5.53 0.69
N GLN A 207 -10.62 -5.13 0.34
CA GLN A 207 -10.26 -4.85 -1.06
C GLN A 207 -10.27 -6.12 -1.90
N ARG A 208 -9.74 -7.24 -1.38
CA ARG A 208 -9.78 -8.55 -2.03
C ARG A 208 -11.19 -8.97 -2.43
N ASP A 209 -12.18 -8.70 -1.58
CA ASP A 209 -13.57 -9.08 -1.81
C ASP A 209 -14.23 -8.19 -2.87
N VAL A 210 -13.87 -6.90 -2.89
CA VAL A 210 -14.26 -5.96 -3.94
C VAL A 210 -13.65 -6.37 -5.29
N ASP A 211 -12.34 -6.67 -5.34
CA ASP A 211 -11.66 -7.14 -6.55
C ASP A 211 -12.22 -8.47 -7.06
N ASN A 212 -12.51 -9.41 -6.15
CA ASN A 212 -13.13 -10.67 -6.52
C ASN A 212 -14.53 -10.46 -7.10
N ALA A 213 -15.33 -9.56 -6.54
CA ALA A 213 -16.63 -9.22 -7.11
C ALA A 213 -16.51 -8.59 -8.51
N ILE A 214 -15.56 -7.67 -8.70
CA ILE A 214 -15.28 -7.08 -10.03
C ILE A 214 -14.86 -8.17 -11.02
N ARG A 215 -14.00 -9.11 -10.61
CA ARG A 215 -13.59 -10.24 -11.45
C ARG A 215 -14.78 -11.13 -11.81
N SER A 216 -15.61 -11.51 -10.84
CA SER A 216 -16.82 -12.31 -11.07
C SER A 216 -17.77 -11.63 -12.04
N VAL A 217 -17.97 -10.31 -11.91
CA VAL A 217 -18.78 -9.50 -12.84
C VAL A 217 -18.16 -9.51 -14.24
N GLY A 218 -16.83 -9.37 -14.35
CA GLY A 218 -16.11 -9.41 -15.63
C GLY A 218 -16.18 -10.77 -16.32
N GLU A 219 -16.04 -11.86 -15.57
CA GLU A 219 -16.18 -13.24 -16.06
C GLU A 219 -17.61 -13.53 -16.52
N ALA A 220 -18.60 -13.15 -15.72
CA ALA A 220 -20.02 -13.23 -16.05
C ALA A 220 -20.33 -12.45 -17.35
N SER A 221 -19.80 -11.23 -17.49
CA SER A 221 -19.94 -10.44 -18.72
C SER A 221 -19.29 -11.11 -19.93
N LYS A 222 -18.12 -11.76 -19.75
CA LYS A 222 -17.47 -12.52 -20.82
C LYS A 222 -18.28 -13.73 -21.26
N THR A 223 -18.98 -14.40 -20.33
CA THR A 223 -19.89 -15.50 -20.66
C THR A 223 -21.04 -15.04 -21.57
N LEU A 224 -21.61 -13.85 -21.32
CA LEU A 224 -22.62 -13.26 -22.23
C LEU A 224 -22.07 -12.99 -23.63
N LEU A 225 -20.82 -12.51 -23.73
CA LEU A 225 -20.17 -12.21 -25.00
C LEU A 225 -19.82 -13.45 -25.83
N ASN A 226 -19.76 -14.64 -25.20
CA ASN A 226 -19.48 -15.89 -25.90
C ASN A 226 -20.72 -16.47 -26.62
N GLU A 227 -21.88 -15.81 -26.58
CA GLU A 227 -23.14 -16.15 -27.28
C GLU A 227 -23.64 -17.60 -27.15
N SER A 228 -23.12 -18.35 -26.17
CA SER A 228 -23.54 -19.72 -25.90
C SER A 228 -24.57 -19.70 -24.77
N PHE A 229 -25.85 -19.75 -25.14
CA PHE A 229 -26.97 -19.70 -24.20
C PHE A 229 -27.64 -21.09 -24.10
N PRO A 230 -27.15 -21.98 -23.23
CA PRO A 230 -27.79 -23.29 -23.02
C PRO A 230 -29.18 -23.09 -22.38
N SER A 231 -30.21 -23.72 -22.95
CA SER A 231 -31.54 -23.71 -22.32
C SER A 231 -31.56 -24.66 -21.12
N SER A 232 -31.90 -24.15 -19.94
CA SER A 232 -32.03 -24.94 -18.71
C SER A 232 -33.28 -25.85 -18.66
N GLY A 233 -34.05 -25.94 -19.74
CA GLY A 233 -35.25 -26.79 -19.86
C GLY A 233 -36.47 -26.31 -19.05
N ARG A 234 -36.37 -25.14 -18.42
CA ARG A 234 -37.43 -24.50 -17.62
C ARG A 234 -38.38 -23.71 -18.52
N SER A 235 -39.62 -23.51 -18.09
CA SER A 235 -40.58 -22.73 -18.88
C SER A 235 -40.23 -21.25 -18.87
N PHE A 236 -40.60 -20.53 -19.94
CA PHE A 236 -40.38 -19.09 -20.05
C PHE A 236 -40.97 -18.31 -18.87
N GLN A 237 -42.14 -18.71 -18.37
CA GLN A 237 -42.79 -18.06 -17.23
C GLN A 237 -42.01 -18.23 -15.92
N GLU A 238 -41.42 -19.41 -15.69
CA GLU A 238 -40.58 -19.67 -14.52
C GLU A 238 -39.29 -18.86 -14.57
N VAL A 239 -38.62 -18.81 -15.73
CA VAL A 239 -37.39 -18.04 -15.91
C VAL A 239 -37.67 -16.54 -15.82
N GLN A 240 -38.81 -16.06 -16.31
CA GLN A 240 -39.24 -14.67 -16.18
C GLN A 240 -39.52 -14.26 -14.74
N ALA A 241 -40.22 -15.11 -13.98
CA ALA A 241 -40.46 -14.87 -12.56
C ALA A 241 -39.15 -14.84 -11.78
N GLN A 242 -38.26 -15.80 -12.04
CA GLN A 242 -36.93 -15.85 -11.43
C GLN A 242 -36.09 -14.62 -11.78
N LEU A 243 -36.06 -14.21 -13.06
CA LEU A 243 -35.31 -13.02 -13.50
C LEU A 243 -35.77 -11.76 -12.77
N ASN A 244 -37.09 -11.57 -12.63
CA ASN A 244 -37.63 -10.42 -11.89
C ASN A 244 -37.25 -10.46 -10.41
N GLU A 245 -37.31 -11.63 -9.76
CA GLU A 245 -36.93 -11.79 -8.37
C GLU A 245 -35.44 -11.45 -8.16
N VAL A 246 -34.55 -12.04 -8.96
CA VAL A 246 -33.11 -11.78 -8.84
C VAL A 246 -32.74 -10.35 -9.26
N ALA A 247 -33.51 -9.72 -10.16
CA ALA A 247 -33.34 -8.30 -10.50
C ALA A 247 -33.65 -7.37 -9.31
N VAL A 248 -34.69 -7.68 -8.53
CA VAL A 248 -35.03 -6.95 -7.31
C VAL A 248 -33.92 -7.13 -6.27
N CYS A 249 -33.45 -8.36 -6.07
CA CYS A 249 -32.32 -8.64 -5.17
C CYS A 249 -31.05 -7.89 -5.58
N LEU A 250 -30.71 -7.88 -6.86
CA LEU A 250 -29.56 -7.16 -7.41
C LEU A 250 -29.68 -5.64 -7.19
N ASN A 251 -30.87 -5.06 -7.38
CA ASN A 251 -31.09 -3.64 -7.11
C ASN A 251 -30.91 -3.31 -5.62
N GLN A 252 -31.41 -4.18 -4.75
CA GLN A 252 -31.27 -4.01 -3.31
C GLN A 252 -29.82 -4.12 -2.86
N SER A 253 -29.06 -5.11 -3.35
CA SER A 253 -27.62 -5.22 -3.06
C SER A 253 -26.81 -4.08 -3.66
N ALA A 254 -27.20 -3.51 -4.81
CA ALA A 254 -26.60 -2.29 -5.34
C ALA A 254 -26.80 -1.09 -4.38
N ASN A 255 -27.99 -0.93 -3.83
CA ASN A 255 -28.26 0.09 -2.80
C ASN A 255 -27.46 -0.16 -1.52
N GLU A 256 -27.33 -1.41 -1.09
CA GLU A 256 -26.50 -1.78 0.07
C GLU A 256 -25.02 -1.41 -0.15
N VAL A 257 -24.47 -1.60 -1.35
CA VAL A 257 -23.10 -1.16 -1.70
C VAL A 257 -22.95 0.35 -1.57
N VAL A 258 -23.93 1.13 -2.06
CA VAL A 258 -23.92 2.59 -1.94
C VAL A 258 -23.97 3.03 -0.49
N GLN A 259 -24.79 2.40 0.35
CA GLN A 259 -24.83 2.72 1.77
C GLN A 259 -23.53 2.32 2.48
N ALA A 260 -23.03 1.12 2.21
CA ALA A 260 -21.80 0.59 2.79
C ALA A 260 -20.56 1.38 2.38
N SER A 261 -20.57 2.07 1.23
CA SER A 261 -19.48 2.97 0.81
C SER A 261 -19.23 4.14 1.77
N ARG A 262 -20.20 4.47 2.64
CA ARG A 262 -20.08 5.49 3.67
C ARG A 262 -19.68 4.90 5.04
N GLY A 263 -19.63 3.58 5.16
CA GLY A 263 -19.34 2.83 6.38
C GLY A 263 -17.89 2.35 6.44
N THR A 264 -17.67 1.16 6.97
CA THR A 264 -16.33 0.55 7.07
C THR A 264 -15.93 -0.16 5.78
N THR A 265 -14.62 -0.36 5.58
CA THR A 265 -14.13 -1.14 4.43
C THR A 265 -14.65 -2.59 4.43
N LEU A 266 -14.91 -3.15 5.61
CA LEU A 266 -15.49 -4.48 5.78
C LEU A 266 -16.97 -4.53 5.38
N ASP A 267 -17.76 -3.50 5.71
CA ASP A 267 -19.17 -3.43 5.30
C ASP A 267 -19.29 -3.31 3.79
N LEU A 268 -18.44 -2.47 3.19
CA LEU A 268 -18.35 -2.34 1.74
C LEU A 268 -18.00 -3.68 1.10
N ALA A 269 -17.00 -4.38 1.62
CA ALA A 269 -16.60 -5.69 1.14
C ALA A 269 -17.73 -6.72 1.17
N LYS A 270 -18.47 -6.79 2.28
CA LYS A 270 -19.63 -7.68 2.41
C LYS A 270 -20.73 -7.34 1.42
N ALA A 271 -21.08 -6.06 1.30
CA ALA A 271 -22.10 -5.59 0.36
C ALA A 271 -21.69 -5.86 -1.09
N THR A 272 -20.43 -5.61 -1.44
CA THR A 272 -19.90 -5.84 -2.79
C THR A 272 -19.80 -7.33 -3.12
N SER A 273 -19.44 -8.18 -2.16
CA SER A 273 -19.46 -9.64 -2.33
C SER A 273 -20.89 -10.16 -2.59
N LYS A 274 -21.89 -9.66 -1.85
CA LYS A 274 -23.30 -9.98 -2.07
C LYS A 274 -23.77 -9.52 -3.46
N PHE A 275 -23.47 -8.27 -3.83
CA PHE A 275 -23.78 -7.74 -5.15
C PHE A 275 -23.18 -8.59 -6.28
N GLY A 276 -21.93 -9.02 -6.17
CA GLY A 276 -21.29 -9.89 -7.17
C GLY A 276 -22.00 -11.24 -7.33
N LYS A 277 -22.51 -11.82 -6.24
CA LYS A 277 -23.30 -13.06 -6.28
C LYS A 277 -24.68 -12.84 -6.92
N ASP A 278 -25.39 -11.79 -6.51
CA ASP A 278 -26.70 -11.45 -7.05
C ASP A 278 -26.61 -11.13 -8.54
N PHE A 279 -25.52 -10.48 -8.97
CA PHE A 279 -25.24 -10.21 -10.39
C PHE A 279 -25.02 -11.51 -11.17
N GLY A 280 -24.26 -12.45 -10.61
CA GLY A 280 -24.08 -13.78 -11.19
C GLY A 280 -25.41 -14.51 -11.39
N SER A 281 -26.25 -14.56 -10.35
CA SER A 281 -27.59 -15.17 -10.43
C SER A 281 -28.51 -14.48 -11.43
N PHE A 282 -28.47 -13.15 -11.50
CA PHE A 282 -29.22 -12.37 -12.48
C PHE A 282 -28.77 -12.68 -13.91
N LEU A 283 -27.47 -12.79 -14.11
CA LEU A 283 -26.89 -13.11 -15.41
C LEU A 283 -27.22 -14.53 -15.85
N GLU A 284 -27.18 -15.51 -14.94
CA GLU A 284 -27.58 -16.89 -15.20
C GLU A 284 -29.05 -16.99 -15.60
N ALA A 285 -29.95 -16.30 -14.87
CA ALA A 285 -31.36 -16.21 -15.23
C ALA A 285 -31.58 -15.51 -16.59
N GLY A 286 -30.75 -14.51 -16.92
CA GLY A 286 -30.80 -13.82 -18.21
C GLY A 286 -30.33 -14.69 -19.38
N VAL A 287 -29.26 -15.47 -19.18
CA VAL A 287 -28.75 -16.47 -20.12
C VAL A 287 -29.79 -17.55 -20.38
N ASP A 288 -30.40 -18.07 -19.32
CA ASP A 288 -31.49 -19.05 -19.42
C ASP A 288 -32.65 -18.49 -20.24
N MET A 289 -33.04 -17.23 -19.99
CA MET A 289 -34.14 -16.59 -20.71
C MET A 289 -33.83 -16.42 -22.19
N ALA A 290 -32.60 -15.98 -22.51
CA ALA A 290 -32.13 -15.88 -23.89
C ALA A 290 -32.16 -17.25 -24.59
N GLY A 291 -31.76 -18.31 -23.89
CA GLY A 291 -31.83 -19.69 -24.39
C GLY A 291 -33.25 -20.26 -24.53
N THR A 292 -34.26 -19.68 -23.87
CA THR A 292 -35.68 -20.07 -24.05
C THR A 292 -36.40 -19.30 -25.15
N SER A 293 -35.80 -18.21 -25.66
CA SER A 293 -36.38 -17.47 -26.77
C SER A 293 -36.20 -18.27 -28.08
N PRO A 294 -37.27 -18.49 -28.85
CA PRO A 294 -37.13 -19.10 -30.17
C PRO A 294 -36.30 -18.17 -31.06
N VAL A 295 -35.28 -18.72 -31.72
CA VAL A 295 -34.52 -18.06 -32.79
C VAL A 295 -35.41 -17.89 -34.02
#